data_AF-A0A521G3E1-F1
#
_entry.id   AF-A0A521G3E1-F1
#
_cell.length_a   1.000
_cell.length_b   1.000
_cell.length_c   1.000
_cell.angle_alpha   90.00
_cell.angle_beta   90.00
_cell.angle_gamma   90.00
#
_symmetry.space_group_name_H-M   'P 1'
#
loop_
_entity.id
_entity.type
_entity.pdbx_description
1 polymer ?
#
loop_
_entity_poly.entity_id
_entity_poly.type
_entity_poly.pdbx_seq_one_letter_code
_entity_poly.pdbx_strand_id
1 'polypeptide(L)'
;MKFVPKSGLQRQMGFYIVFIGIVFLTMAVEIELFLRGKEVLGLLKENLSGTLPLDIVGRILLKVRVMLSTLLLAIGLVMMLFIKRIMFPLEQIIERTRAMSAGDFSVALSEESKDELGELSRHINDLNANEQELILLSKNMAEQLRQTLTEGDEATKIEEAVQLIDELEETLAEFGRSFYH
;
A
#
# COMPACT_ATOMS: atom_id res chain seq x y z
N MET A 1 -14.81 -20.50 10.18
CA MET A 1 -14.41 -19.69 9.00
C MET A 1 -12.92 -19.38 9.15
N LYS A 2 -12.03 -20.06 8.40
CA LYS A 2 -10.58 -19.83 8.49
C LYS A 2 -10.27 -18.55 7.72
N PHE A 3 -9.90 -17.48 8.41
CA PHE A 3 -9.22 -16.32 7.81
C PHE A 3 -7.83 -16.79 7.35
N VAL A 4 -7.77 -17.43 6.18
CA VAL A 4 -6.50 -17.63 5.49
C VAL A 4 -6.29 -16.36 4.68
N PRO A 5 -5.32 -15.50 5.05
CA PRO A 5 -5.06 -14.27 4.29
C PRO A 5 -4.74 -14.66 2.85
N LYS A 6 -5.49 -14.10 1.90
CA LYS A 6 -5.38 -14.41 0.47
C LYS A 6 -4.13 -13.78 -0.18
N SER A 7 -3.46 -12.85 0.50
CA SER A 7 -2.49 -11.94 -0.13
C SER A 7 -1.35 -11.52 0.82
N GLY A 8 -0.27 -10.97 0.26
CA GLY A 8 1.03 -10.78 0.92
C GLY A 8 1.04 -9.69 2.01
N LEU A 9 0.44 -8.54 1.74
CA LEU A 9 0.33 -7.37 2.59
C LEU A 9 -0.64 -7.62 3.74
N GLN A 10 -1.81 -8.23 3.46
CA GLN A 10 -2.75 -8.66 4.50
C GLN A 10 -2.08 -9.61 5.50
N ARG A 11 -1.26 -10.54 5.01
CA ARG A 11 -0.48 -11.42 5.89
C ARG A 11 0.53 -10.64 6.74
N GLN A 12 1.21 -9.65 6.18
CA GLN A 12 2.11 -8.77 6.94
C GLN A 12 1.38 -7.97 8.02
N MET A 13 0.20 -7.41 7.72
CA MET A 13 -0.63 -6.72 8.70
C MET A 13 -1.08 -7.68 9.82
N GLY A 14 -1.44 -8.91 9.47
CA GLY A 14 -1.75 -9.97 10.43
C GLY A 14 -0.59 -10.23 11.39
N PHE A 15 0.65 -10.28 10.89
CA PHE A 15 1.83 -10.42 11.74
C PHE A 15 2.02 -9.25 12.71
N TYR A 16 1.73 -8.01 12.30
CA TYR A 16 1.82 -6.85 13.20
C TYR A 16 0.80 -6.92 14.33
N ILE A 17 -0.44 -7.29 14.02
CA ILE A 17 -1.51 -7.45 15.03
C ILE A 17 -1.15 -8.57 16.00
N VAL A 18 -0.69 -9.72 15.49
CA VAL A 18 -0.27 -10.84 16.35
C VAL A 18 0.93 -10.45 17.20
N PHE A 19 1.91 -9.73 16.66
CA PHE A 19 3.08 -9.26 17.41
C PHE A 19 2.67 -8.33 18.55
N ILE A 20 1.80 -7.34 18.29
CA ILE A 20 1.26 -6.47 19.34
C ILE A 20 0.48 -7.28 20.37
N GLY A 21 -0.32 -8.26 19.93
CA GLY A 21 -1.04 -9.17 20.82
C GLY A 21 -0.13 -9.97 21.74
N ILE A 22 1.01 -10.47 21.24
CA ILE A 22 2.03 -11.15 22.05
C ILE A 22 2.66 -10.19 23.06
N VAL A 23 2.94 -8.95 22.67
CA VAL A 23 3.45 -7.92 23.60
C VAL A 23 2.44 -7.66 24.72
N PHE A 24 1.15 -7.52 24.41
CA PHE A 24 0.13 -7.37 25.45
C PHE A 24 -0.02 -8.62 26.32
N LEU A 25 0.03 -9.81 25.74
CA LEU A 25 -0.07 -11.07 26.48
C LEU A 25 1.10 -11.22 27.46
N THR A 26 2.33 -10.96 27.00
CA THR A 26 3.53 -11.01 27.85
C THR A 26 3.45 -9.97 28.97
N MET A 27 2.97 -8.76 28.67
CA MET A 27 2.71 -7.73 29.69
C MET A 27 1.68 -8.17 30.73
N ALA A 28 0.58 -8.79 30.31
CA ALA A 28 -0.45 -9.29 31.23
C ALA A 28 0.12 -10.38 32.16
N VAL A 29 0.88 -11.32 31.61
CA VAL A 29 1.54 -12.38 32.40
C VAL A 29 2.55 -11.78 33.37
N GLU A 30 3.36 -10.81 32.95
CA GLU A 30 4.32 -10.14 33.83
C GLU A 30 3.65 -9.40 34.99
N ILE A 31 2.52 -8.72 34.74
CA ILE A 31 1.73 -8.07 35.79
C ILE A 31 1.19 -9.12 36.76
N GLU A 32 0.61 -10.20 36.26
CA GLU A 32 0.01 -11.24 37.10
C GLU A 32 1.06 -11.91 37.99
N LEU A 33 2.24 -12.24 37.44
CA LEU A 33 3.35 -12.80 38.20
C LEU A 33 3.88 -11.82 39.26
N PHE A 34 3.97 -10.54 38.91
CA PHE A 34 4.40 -9.50 39.83
C PHE A 34 3.41 -9.32 41.00
N LEU A 35 2.10 -9.30 40.72
CA LEU A 35 1.05 -9.19 41.74
C LEU A 35 0.97 -10.43 42.63
N ARG A 36 1.18 -11.64 42.07
CA ARG A 36 1.21 -12.90 42.83
C ARG A 36 2.49 -13.09 43.64
N GLY A 37 3.48 -12.21 43.50
CA GLY A 37 4.71 -12.25 44.29
C GLY A 37 4.40 -12.23 45.78
N LYS A 38 4.94 -13.20 46.54
CA LYS A 38 4.69 -13.34 47.99
C LYS A 38 4.97 -12.06 48.77
N GLU A 39 5.95 -11.28 48.32
CA GLU A 39 6.32 -10.00 48.88
C GLU A 39 5.21 -8.95 48.70
N VAL A 40 4.71 -8.77 47.46
CA VAL A 40 3.61 -7.85 47.17
C VAL A 40 2.33 -8.27 47.89
N LEU A 41 1.99 -9.56 47.84
CA LEU A 41 0.77 -10.09 48.46
C LEU A 41 0.79 -9.99 49.99
N GLY A 42 1.94 -10.27 50.62
CA GLY A 42 2.13 -10.17 52.06
C GLY A 42 1.98 -8.73 52.54
N LEU A 43 2.59 -7.79 51.81
CA LEU A 43 2.59 -6.37 52.16
C LEU A 43 1.24 -5.72 51.91
N LEU A 44 0.50 -6.14 50.89
CA LEU A 44 -0.91 -5.74 50.69
C LEU A 44 -1.81 -6.26 51.81
N LYS A 45 -1.61 -7.50 52.28
CA LYS A 45 -2.40 -8.08 53.37
C LYS A 45 -2.13 -7.40 54.72
N GLU A 46 -0.86 -7.05 54.98
CA GLU A 46 -0.42 -6.42 56.23
C GLU A 46 -0.75 -4.92 56.28
N ASN A 47 -0.67 -4.22 55.14
CA ASN A 47 -0.89 -2.78 55.06
C ASN A 47 -2.22 -2.41 54.39
N LEU A 48 -3.23 -3.28 54.45
CA LEU A 48 -4.56 -3.03 53.86
C LEU A 48 -5.25 -1.78 54.45
N SER A 49 -4.79 -1.31 55.62
CA SER A 49 -5.25 -0.09 56.31
C SER A 49 -4.13 0.94 56.55
N GLY A 50 -2.91 0.67 56.08
CA GLY A 50 -1.68 1.41 56.40
C GLY A 50 -0.99 2.03 55.18
N THR A 51 0.15 2.69 55.40
CA THR A 51 0.96 3.24 54.31
C THR A 51 1.88 2.16 53.73
N LEU A 52 1.94 2.07 52.39
CA LEU A 52 2.83 1.12 51.71
C LEU A 52 4.30 1.54 51.91
N PRO A 53 5.21 0.61 52.20
CA PRO A 53 6.65 0.86 52.22
C PRO A 53 7.15 1.49 50.91
N LEU A 54 7.99 2.53 51.03
CA LEU A 54 8.54 3.30 49.89
C LEU A 54 9.27 2.41 48.87
N ASP A 55 9.94 1.38 49.34
CA ASP A 55 10.73 0.42 48.55
C ASP A 55 9.86 -0.48 47.66
N ILE A 56 8.62 -0.78 48.06
CA ILE A 56 7.65 -1.50 47.22
C ILE A 56 7.08 -0.56 46.17
N VAL A 57 6.70 0.65 46.58
CA VAL A 57 6.20 1.69 45.66
C VAL A 57 7.24 1.95 44.57
N GLY A 58 8.52 2.06 44.92
CA GLY A 58 9.62 2.19 43.97
C GLY A 58 9.71 1.02 42.98
N ARG A 59 9.58 -0.22 43.45
CA ARG A 59 9.59 -1.41 42.59
C ARG A 59 8.39 -1.49 41.65
N ILE A 60 7.20 -1.14 42.13
CA ILE A 60 5.99 -1.03 41.30
C ILE A 60 6.20 0.02 40.21
N LEU A 61 6.64 1.22 40.59
CA LEU A 61 6.88 2.32 39.64
C LEU A 61 7.95 1.96 38.61
N LEU A 62 9.05 1.31 39.02
CA LEU A 62 10.07 0.83 38.09
C LEU A 62 9.49 -0.18 37.10
N LYS A 63 8.70 -1.14 37.58
CA LYS A 63 8.07 -2.15 36.73
C LYS A 63 7.12 -1.50 35.72
N VAL A 64 6.28 -0.56 36.15
CA VAL A 64 5.38 0.21 35.26
C VAL A 64 6.17 0.99 34.21
N ARG A 65 7.26 1.66 34.59
CA ARG A 65 8.12 2.39 33.63
C ARG A 65 8.73 1.47 32.58
N VAL A 66 9.23 0.30 32.99
CA VAL A 66 9.78 -0.70 32.08
C VAL A 66 8.70 -1.18 31.11
N MET A 67 7.51 -1.52 31.60
CA MET A 67 6.40 -1.97 30.75
C MET A 67 5.97 -0.91 29.72
N LEU A 68 5.82 0.35 30.15
CA LEU A 68 5.50 1.45 29.23
C LEU A 68 6.61 1.64 28.18
N SER A 69 7.88 1.54 28.59
CA SER A 69 9.02 1.66 27.67
C SER A 69 9.02 0.54 26.62
N THR A 70 8.78 -0.71 27.04
CA THR A 70 8.68 -1.85 26.13
C THR A 70 7.50 -1.73 25.17
N LEU A 71 6.35 -1.22 25.67
CA LEU A 71 5.17 -0.98 24.83
C LEU A 71 5.45 0.07 23.75
N LEU A 72 6.04 1.20 24.14
CA LEU A 72 6.41 2.26 23.20
C LEU A 72 7.42 1.77 22.16
N LEU A 73 8.40 0.95 22.57
CA LEU A 73 9.36 0.36 21.65
C LEU A 73 8.69 -0.59 20.64
N ALA A 74 7.77 -1.44 21.09
CA ALA A 74 7.03 -2.34 20.22
C ALA A 74 6.16 -1.58 19.21
N ILE A 75 5.44 -0.55 19.66
CA ILE A 75 4.64 0.32 18.79
C ILE A 75 5.54 1.02 17.76
N GLY A 76 6.65 1.61 18.21
CA GLY A 76 7.61 2.27 17.34
C GLY A 76 8.16 1.34 16.26
N LEU A 77 8.48 0.09 16.62
CA LEU A 77 8.94 -0.92 15.68
C LEU A 77 7.88 -1.26 14.63
N VAL A 78 6.64 -1.50 15.06
CA VAL A 78 5.53 -1.80 14.14
C VAL A 78 5.27 -0.61 13.20
N MET A 79 5.24 0.61 13.72
CA MET A 79 5.07 1.83 12.92
C MET A 79 6.19 2.00 11.91
N MET A 80 7.45 1.78 12.31
CA MET A 80 8.59 1.85 11.39
C MET A 80 8.46 0.85 10.25
N LEU A 81 8.07 -0.40 10.54
CA LEU A 81 7.86 -1.43 9.52
C LEU A 81 6.68 -1.10 8.61
N PHE A 82 5.59 -0.57 9.16
CA PHE A 82 4.42 -0.14 8.40
C PHE A 82 4.77 0.97 7.42
N ILE A 83 5.50 2.00 7.87
CA ILE A 83 5.95 3.10 7.02
C ILE A 83 6.84 2.58 5.89
N LYS A 84 7.86 1.78 6.22
CA LYS A 84 8.83 1.30 5.22
C LYS A 84 8.24 0.34 4.19
N ARG A 85 7.33 -0.54 4.60
CA ARG A 85 6.81 -1.61 3.73
C ARG A 85 5.51 -1.28 3.04
N ILE A 86 4.75 -0.32 3.56
CA ILE A 86 3.41 -0.01 3.05
C ILE A 86 3.35 1.44 2.60
N MET A 87 3.60 2.39 3.52
CA MET A 87 3.43 3.82 3.22
C MET A 87 4.37 4.30 2.11
N PHE A 88 5.65 3.95 2.20
CA PHE A 88 6.65 4.44 1.24
C PHE A 88 6.47 3.90 -0.18
N PRO A 89 6.23 2.58 -0.41
CA PRO A 89 5.87 2.10 -1.75
C PRO A 89 4.55 2.68 -2.26
N LEU A 90 3.55 2.86 -1.38
CA LEU A 90 2.25 3.43 -1.76
C LEU A 90 2.38 4.89 -2.23
N GLU A 91 3.19 5.70 -1.54
CA GLU A 91 3.45 7.09 -1.92
C GLU A 91 4.13 7.18 -3.29
N GLN A 92 5.09 6.30 -3.57
CA GLN A 92 5.72 6.22 -4.89
C GLN A 92 4.71 5.84 -5.98
N ILE A 93 3.79 4.91 -5.70
CA ILE A 93 2.73 4.56 -6.65
C ILE A 93 1.86 5.78 -6.95
N ILE A 94 1.45 6.54 -5.92
CA ILE A 94 0.63 7.74 -6.08
C ILE A 94 1.35 8.80 -6.91
N GLU A 95 2.63 9.08 -6.62
CA GLU A 95 3.41 10.11 -7.31
C GLU A 95 3.58 9.78 -8.80
N ARG A 96 3.95 8.54 -9.12
CA ARG A 96 4.14 8.08 -10.50
C ARG A 96 2.82 8.05 -11.26
N THR A 97 1.75 7.59 -10.63
CA THR A 97 0.41 7.59 -11.25
C THR A 97 -0.06 9.03 -11.52
N ARG A 98 0.28 9.99 -10.66
CA ARG A 98 0.00 11.41 -10.91
C ARG A 98 0.76 11.91 -12.14
N ALA A 99 2.03 11.53 -12.32
CA ALA A 99 2.80 11.88 -13.52
C ALA A 99 2.17 11.27 -14.80
N MET A 100 1.75 10.00 -14.76
CA MET A 100 1.01 9.35 -15.85
C MET A 100 -0.27 10.14 -16.19
N SER A 101 -1.07 10.51 -15.18
CA SER A 101 -2.29 11.31 -15.39
C SER A 101 -2.05 12.72 -15.94
N ALA A 102 -0.83 13.25 -15.78
CA ALA A 102 -0.41 14.53 -16.35
C ALA A 102 0.12 14.41 -17.79
N GLY A 103 0.07 13.19 -18.36
CA GLY A 103 0.50 12.90 -19.73
C GLY A 103 1.94 12.41 -19.87
N ASP A 104 2.67 12.24 -18.77
CA ASP A 104 3.98 11.59 -18.81
C ASP A 104 3.82 10.08 -18.69
N PHE A 105 3.52 9.43 -19.81
CA PHE A 105 3.39 7.98 -19.85
C PHE A 105 4.75 7.27 -19.87
N SER A 106 5.88 7.97 -19.92
CA SER A 106 7.21 7.33 -19.98
C SER A 106 7.68 6.73 -18.65
N VAL A 107 7.02 7.11 -17.54
CA VAL A 107 7.31 6.57 -16.22
C VAL A 107 6.70 5.19 -16.03
N ALA A 108 7.35 4.36 -15.20
CA ALA A 108 6.84 3.06 -14.80
C ALA A 108 6.91 2.89 -13.28
N LEU A 109 6.01 2.07 -12.74
CA LEU A 109 6.00 1.66 -11.34
C LEU A 109 6.94 0.48 -11.11
N SER A 110 7.51 0.40 -9.90
CA SER A 110 8.30 -0.76 -9.49
C SER A 110 7.39 -1.95 -9.21
N GLU A 111 7.75 -3.11 -9.78
CA GLU A 111 7.06 -4.38 -9.64
C GLU A 111 7.77 -5.38 -8.73
N GLU A 112 8.79 -4.94 -7.98
CA GLU A 112 9.59 -5.81 -7.12
C GLU A 112 8.77 -6.47 -6.01
N SER A 113 7.66 -5.85 -5.60
CA SER A 113 6.79 -6.41 -4.57
C SER A 113 5.94 -7.58 -5.10
N LYS A 114 5.88 -8.65 -4.31
CA LYS A 114 5.04 -9.83 -4.59
C LYS A 114 3.72 -9.81 -3.82
N ASP A 115 3.36 -8.65 -3.30
CA ASP A 115 2.11 -8.42 -2.58
C ASP A 115 1.16 -7.54 -3.41
N GLU A 116 0.06 -7.14 -2.77
CA GLU A 116 -1.03 -6.35 -3.34
C GLU A 116 -0.54 -5.02 -3.93
N LEU A 117 0.53 -4.42 -3.37
CA LEU A 117 1.08 -3.18 -3.92
C LEU A 117 1.81 -3.44 -5.24
N GLY A 118 2.51 -4.57 -5.35
CA GLY A 118 3.15 -4.95 -6.61
C GLY A 118 2.15 -5.42 -7.66
N GLU A 119 1.05 -6.06 -7.25
CA GLU A 119 -0.07 -6.38 -8.14
C GLU A 119 -0.74 -5.12 -8.67
N LEU A 120 -0.98 -4.14 -7.80
CA LEU A 120 -1.46 -2.82 -8.21
C LEU A 120 -0.49 -2.12 -9.18
N SER A 121 0.82 -2.15 -8.89
CA SER A 121 1.83 -1.60 -9.78
C SER A 121 1.78 -2.21 -11.18
N ARG A 122 1.65 -3.55 -11.27
CA ARG A 122 1.54 -4.27 -12.55
C ARG A 122 0.32 -3.80 -13.33
N HIS A 123 -0.85 -3.78 -12.70
CA HIS A 123 -2.08 -3.35 -13.39
C HIS A 123 -2.02 -1.90 -13.88
N ILE A 124 -1.40 -1.00 -13.12
CA ILE A 124 -1.22 0.39 -13.56
C ILE A 124 -0.19 0.48 -14.69
N ASN A 125 0.88 -0.31 -14.65
CA ASN A 125 1.85 -0.38 -15.75
C ASN A 125 1.22 -0.91 -17.04
N ASP A 126 0.38 -1.95 -16.95
CA ASP A 126 -0.37 -2.48 -18.10
C ASP A 126 -1.27 -1.40 -18.70
N LEU A 127 -2.00 -0.66 -17.85
CA LEU A 127 -2.81 0.49 -18.30
C LEU A 127 -1.95 1.57 -18.97
N ASN A 128 -0.80 1.90 -18.39
CA ASN A 128 0.10 2.91 -18.94
C ASN A 128 0.70 2.48 -20.29
N ALA A 129 1.04 1.20 -20.45
CA ALA A 129 1.51 0.66 -21.72
C ALA A 129 0.43 0.73 -22.82
N ASN A 130 -0.82 0.43 -22.45
CA ASN A 130 -1.97 0.54 -23.34
C ASN A 130 -2.22 1.99 -23.79
N GLU A 131 -2.10 2.97 -22.87
CA GLU A 131 -2.18 4.40 -23.21
C GLU A 131 -1.05 4.83 -24.17
N GLN A 132 0.18 4.33 -23.98
CA GLN A 132 1.28 4.61 -24.92
C GLN A 132 0.98 4.08 -26.33
N GLU A 133 0.42 2.87 -26.42
CA GLU A 133 0.04 2.27 -27.70
C GLU A 133 -1.04 3.09 -28.42
N LEU A 134 -2.06 3.54 -27.69
CA LEU A 134 -3.08 4.44 -28.22
C LEU A 134 -2.50 5.76 -28.75
N ILE A 135 -1.57 6.36 -28.01
CA ILE A 135 -0.92 7.60 -28.42
C ILE A 135 -0.09 7.38 -29.70
N LEU A 136 0.60 6.25 -29.81
CA LEU A 136 1.39 5.91 -30.99
C LEU A 136 0.48 5.70 -32.21
N LEU A 137 -0.62 4.96 -32.04
CA LEU A 137 -1.63 4.75 -33.07
C LEU A 137 -2.22 6.08 -33.56
N SER A 138 -2.63 6.95 -32.63
CA SER A 138 -3.17 8.27 -32.94
C SER A 138 -2.17 9.15 -33.71
N LYS A 139 -0.88 9.11 -33.34
CA LYS A 139 0.17 9.83 -34.05
C LYS A 139 0.37 9.31 -35.48
N ASN A 140 0.46 7.99 -35.65
CA ASN A 140 0.63 7.38 -36.98
C ASN A 140 -0.53 7.74 -37.90
N MET A 141 -1.76 7.70 -37.38
CA MET A 141 -2.96 8.07 -38.14
C MET A 141 -2.95 9.55 -38.53
N ALA A 142 -2.57 10.45 -37.61
CA ALA A 142 -2.44 11.87 -37.90
C ALA A 142 -1.37 12.16 -38.97
N GLU A 143 -0.30 11.38 -39.02
CA GLU A 143 0.76 11.49 -40.02
C GLU A 143 0.29 10.99 -41.40
N GLN A 144 -0.39 9.83 -41.45
CA GLN A 144 -1.03 9.32 -42.67
C GLN A 144 -2.05 10.32 -43.23
N LEU A 145 -2.91 10.88 -42.37
CA LEU A 145 -3.89 11.90 -42.77
C LEU A 145 -3.19 13.14 -43.36
N ARG A 146 -2.11 13.62 -42.73
CA ARG A 146 -1.32 14.74 -43.26
C ARG A 146 -0.73 14.42 -44.63
N GLN A 147 -0.19 13.22 -44.82
CA GLN A 147 0.39 12.80 -46.08
C GLN A 147 -0.67 12.79 -47.20
N THR A 148 -1.81 12.15 -46.97
CA THR A 148 -2.93 12.09 -47.92
C THR A 148 -3.40 13.48 -48.34
N LEU A 149 -3.56 14.40 -47.38
CA LEU A 149 -3.97 15.79 -47.65
C LEU A 149 -2.93 16.59 -48.45
N THR A 150 -1.66 16.17 -48.44
CA THR A 150 -0.58 16.86 -49.16
C THR A 150 -0.36 16.29 -50.57
N GLU A 151 -0.58 15.00 -50.78
CA GLU A 151 -0.20 14.27 -52.01
C GLU A 151 -1.35 13.98 -52.99
N GLY A 152 -2.64 14.01 -52.56
CA GLY A 152 -3.80 13.67 -53.41
C GLY A 152 -4.36 14.81 -54.31
N ASP A 153 -5.37 14.50 -55.13
CA ASP A 153 -6.19 15.48 -55.87
C ASP A 153 -7.36 15.98 -54.98
N GLU A 154 -7.88 17.20 -55.17
CA GLU A 154 -8.80 17.85 -54.19
C GLU A 154 -10.03 17.02 -53.81
N ALA A 155 -10.61 16.28 -54.77
CA ALA A 155 -11.78 15.44 -54.53
C ALA A 155 -11.45 14.15 -53.76
N THR A 156 -10.27 13.56 -54.01
CA THR A 156 -9.83 12.29 -53.40
C THR A 156 -9.35 12.49 -51.96
N LYS A 157 -8.79 13.66 -51.66
CA LYS A 157 -8.30 14.03 -50.32
C LYS A 157 -9.35 13.91 -49.22
N ILE A 158 -10.56 14.41 -49.48
CA ILE A 158 -11.63 14.43 -48.47
C ILE A 158 -12.19 13.03 -48.26
N GLU A 159 -12.33 12.23 -49.32
CA GLU A 159 -12.86 10.87 -49.23
C GLU A 159 -11.91 9.93 -48.48
N GLU A 160 -10.61 9.95 -48.82
CA GLU A 160 -9.60 9.15 -48.12
C GLU A 160 -9.39 9.62 -46.67
N ALA A 161 -9.45 10.93 -46.41
CA ALA A 161 -9.38 11.49 -45.06
C ALA A 161 -10.55 11.03 -44.18
N VAL A 162 -11.77 10.97 -44.72
CA VAL A 162 -12.95 10.49 -43.99
C VAL A 162 -12.82 8.99 -43.70
N GLN A 163 -12.36 8.18 -44.66
CA GLN A 163 -12.14 6.75 -44.43
C GLN A 163 -11.12 6.47 -43.32
N LEU A 164 -10.01 7.22 -43.27
CA LEU A 164 -9.02 7.09 -42.20
C LEU A 164 -9.57 7.45 -40.81
N ILE A 165 -10.49 8.43 -40.75
CA ILE A 165 -11.17 8.79 -39.50
C ILE A 165 -12.13 7.69 -39.07
N ASP A 166 -12.92 7.14 -40.00
CA ASP A 166 -13.84 6.03 -39.71
C ASP A 166 -13.08 4.79 -39.20
N GLU A 167 -11.94 4.45 -39.83
CA GLU A 167 -11.08 3.34 -39.41
C GLU A 167 -10.46 3.58 -38.02
N LEU A 168 -10.10 4.83 -37.70
CA LEU A 168 -9.63 5.21 -36.37
C LEU A 168 -10.73 5.05 -35.31
N GLU A 169 -11.95 5.51 -35.59
CA GLU A 169 -13.08 5.35 -34.68
C GLU A 169 -13.38 3.87 -34.41
N GLU A 170 -13.34 3.03 -35.44
CA GLU A 170 -13.54 1.59 -35.30
C GLU A 170 -12.43 0.94 -34.45
N THR A 171 -11.16 1.28 -34.71
CA THR A 171 -10.02 0.77 -33.96
C THR A 171 -10.07 1.19 -32.49
N LEU A 172 -10.44 2.44 -32.20
CA LEU A 172 -10.63 2.93 -30.82
C LEU A 172 -11.79 2.20 -30.12
N ALA A 173 -12.87 1.89 -30.84
CA ALA A 173 -14.00 1.14 -30.29
C ALA A 173 -13.69 -0.34 -30.03
N GLU A 174 -12.83 -0.98 -30.84
CA GLU A 174 -12.30 -2.31 -30.57
C GLU A 174 -11.35 -2.31 -29.37
N PHE A 175 -10.44 -1.34 -29.30
CA PHE A 175 -9.51 -1.19 -28.18
C PHE A 175 -10.26 -1.00 -26.85
N GLY A 176 -11.29 -0.14 -26.83
CA GLY A 176 -12.16 0.05 -25.68
C GLY A 176 -12.86 -1.22 -25.20
N ARG A 177 -13.22 -2.13 -26.11
CA ARG A 177 -13.85 -3.43 -25.79
C ARG A 177 -12.85 -4.45 -25.26
N SER A 178 -11.59 -4.39 -25.67
CA SER A 178 -10.51 -5.27 -25.19
C SER A 178 -10.25 -5.17 -23.67
N PHE A 179 -10.63 -4.06 -23.02
CA PHE A 179 -10.45 -3.88 -21.57
C PHE A 179 -11.41 -4.68 -20.69
N TYR A 180 -12.47 -5.27 -21.26
CA TYR A 180 -13.54 -5.97 -20.51
C TYR A 180 -13.46 -7.51 -20.59
N HIS A 181 -12.35 -8.06 -21.08
CA HIS A 181 -12.10 -9.50 -21.18
C HIS A 181 -10.86 -9.90 -20.36
#